data_AF-A0A2V9GGB1-F1
#
_entry.id   AF-A0A2V9GGB1-F1
#
_cell.length_a   1.000
_cell.length_b   1.000
_cell.length_c   1.000
_cell.angle_alpha   90.00
_cell.angle_beta   90.00
_cell.angle_gamma   90.00
#
_symmetry.space_group_name_H-M   'P 1'
#
loop_
_entity.id
_entity.type
_entity.pdbx_description
1 polymer ?
#
loop_
_entity_poly.entity_id
_entity_poly.type
_entity_poly.pdbx_seq_one_letter_code
_entity_poly.pdbx_strand_id
1 'polypeptide(L)'
;NTRLTPEITREVCQRTSSAAAVDGSIALIGTRYNLILKAVNCVNGDLLASTEAQANDKSHVLDALGKAASEMRRKLGESLSTVQKFNTPLEQATTPSLEALQAY
;
A
#
# COMPACT_ATOMS: atom_id res chain seq x y z
N ASN A 1 17.60 10.47 -1.48
CA ASN A 1 16.15 10.33 -1.25
C ASN A 1 15.76 10.91 0.09
N THR A 2 14.89 11.93 0.08
CA THR A 2 14.28 12.45 1.32
C THR A 2 13.03 11.63 1.60
N ARG A 3 12.91 11.06 2.80
CA ARG A 3 11.72 10.30 3.22
C ARG A 3 10.58 11.29 3.46
N LEU A 4 9.42 11.03 2.85
CA LEU A 4 8.21 11.79 3.17
C LEU A 4 7.70 11.29 4.52
N THR A 5 7.73 12.15 5.53
CA THR A 5 7.04 11.89 6.80
C THR A 5 5.53 12.04 6.59
N PRO A 6 4.68 11.50 7.47
CA PRO A 6 3.22 11.67 7.36
C PRO A 6 2.79 13.14 7.20
N GLU A 7 3.47 14.06 7.89
CA GLU A 7 3.22 15.50 7.82
C GLU A 7 3.54 16.05 6.42
N ILE A 8 4.73 15.74 5.89
CA ILE A 8 5.15 16.17 4.55
C ILE A 8 4.26 15.53 3.47
N THR A 9 3.90 14.25 3.62
CA THR A 9 2.99 13.56 2.71
C THR A 9 1.63 14.26 2.65
N ARG A 10 1.09 14.70 3.79
CA ARG A 10 -0.17 15.45 3.83
C ARG A 10 -0.04 16.80 3.16
N GLU A 11 1.03 17.55 3.41
CA GLU A 11 1.28 18.83 2.74
C GLU A 11 1.33 18.68 1.22
N VAL A 12 2.08 17.68 0.73
CA VAL A 12 2.16 17.38 -0.70
C VAL A 12 0.79 17.01 -1.23
N CYS A 13 0.06 16.12 -0.55
CA CYS A 13 -1.26 15.68 -1.01
C CYS A 13 -2.28 16.82 -1.11
N GLN A 14 -2.25 17.77 -0.16
CA GLN A 14 -3.07 18.98 -0.23
C GLN A 14 -2.68 19.86 -1.41
N ARG A 15 -1.37 20.09 -1.61
CA ARG A 15 -0.85 20.95 -2.69
C ARG A 15 -1.12 20.38 -4.08
N THR A 16 -1.21 19.07 -4.22
CA THR A 16 -1.56 18.39 -5.48
C THR A 16 -3.06 18.19 -5.66
N SER A 17 -3.90 18.80 -4.81
CA SER A 17 -5.37 18.69 -4.84
C SER A 17 -5.85 17.24 -4.89
N SER A 18 -5.13 16.35 -4.22
CA SER A 18 -5.44 14.91 -4.20
C SER A 18 -6.43 14.60 -3.08
N ALA A 19 -7.26 13.57 -3.28
CA ALA A 19 -8.32 13.22 -2.32
C ALA A 19 -7.77 12.53 -1.07
N ALA A 20 -6.80 11.63 -1.25
CA ALA A 20 -6.22 10.82 -0.19
C ALA A 20 -4.76 10.50 -0.47
N ALA A 21 -3.98 10.31 0.60
CA ALA A 21 -2.65 9.75 0.56
C ALA A 21 -2.69 8.32 1.10
N VAL A 22 -1.96 7.40 0.47
CA VAL A 22 -1.80 6.03 0.96
C VAL A 22 -0.43 5.89 1.60
N ASP A 23 -0.40 5.52 2.87
CA ASP A 23 0.82 5.20 3.62
C ASP A 23 0.87 3.71 3.93
N GLY A 24 2.07 3.16 4.02
CA GLY A 24 2.31 1.73 4.15
C GLY A 24 3.43 1.40 5.13
N SER A 25 3.26 0.33 5.89
CA SER A 25 4.28 -0.20 6.79
C SER A 25 4.39 -1.72 6.67
N ILE A 26 5.62 -2.22 6.70
CA ILE A 26 5.93 -3.65 6.77
C ILE A 26 6.80 -3.86 8.01
N ALA A 27 6.39 -4.74 8.90
CA ALA A 27 7.12 -5.06 10.13
C ALA A 27 7.15 -6.57 10.38
N LEU A 28 8.27 -7.07 10.87
CA LEU A 28 8.37 -8.46 11.35
C LEU A 28 7.85 -8.53 12.79
N ILE A 29 6.77 -9.29 13.01
CA ILE A 29 6.16 -9.51 14.33
C ILE A 29 6.24 -11.01 14.63
N GLY A 30 7.06 -11.37 15.62
CA GLY A 30 7.39 -12.77 15.88
C GLY A 30 8.10 -13.39 14.68
N THR A 31 7.45 -14.34 14.01
CA THR A 31 7.97 -15.04 12.82
C THR A 31 7.28 -14.65 11.52
N ARG A 32 6.34 -13.70 11.54
CA ARG A 32 5.57 -13.29 10.36
C ARG A 32 5.75 -11.82 10.06
N TYR A 33 5.71 -11.48 8.78
CA TYR A 33 5.61 -10.10 8.34
C TYR A 33 4.16 -9.65 8.42
N ASN A 34 3.93 -8.51 9.08
CA ASN A 34 2.67 -7.80 9.06
C ASN A 34 2.77 -6.57 8.18
N LEU A 35 1.81 -6.40 7.28
CA LEU A 35 1.72 -5.32 6.32
C LEU A 35 0.45 -4.53 6.58
N ILE A 36 0.58 -3.22 6.72
CA ILE A 36 -0.56 -2.32 6.93
C ILE A 36 -0.52 -1.25 5.86
N LEU A 37 -1.67 -1.01 5.20
CA LEU A 37 -1.89 0.16 4.36
C LEU A 37 -2.97 1.03 5.00
N LYS A 38 -2.78 2.36 4.96
CA LYS A 38 -3.73 3.35 5.44
C LYS A 38 -3.98 4.40 4.35
N ALA A 39 -5.24 4.68 4.08
CA ALA A 39 -5.64 5.80 3.24
C ALA A 39 -6.12 6.95 4.13
N VAL A 40 -5.49 8.11 4.01
CA VAL A 40 -5.74 9.29 4.86
C VAL A 40 -6.27 10.42 3.99
N ASN A 41 -7.37 11.04 4.43
CA ASN A 41 -7.96 12.19 3.78
C ASN A 41 -7.00 13.38 3.83
N CYS A 42 -6.71 13.98 2.68
CA CYS A 42 -5.67 15.01 2.62
C CYS A 42 -6.11 16.34 3.24
N VAL A 43 -7.41 16.65 3.25
CA VAL A 43 -7.92 17.90 3.82
C VAL A 43 -7.87 17.86 5.34
N ASN A 44 -8.55 16.90 5.96
CA ASN A 44 -8.74 16.88 7.41
C ASN A 44 -7.80 15.93 8.17
N GLY A 45 -7.15 14.99 7.48
CA GLY A 45 -6.27 14.00 8.10
C GLY A 45 -6.98 12.76 8.63
N ASP A 46 -8.28 12.60 8.37
CA ASP A 46 -9.04 11.45 8.84
C ASP A 46 -8.63 10.16 8.12
N LEU A 47 -8.69 9.04 8.84
CA LEU A 47 -8.52 7.72 8.24
C LEU A 47 -9.76 7.37 7.41
N LEU A 48 -9.58 7.19 6.11
CA LEU A 48 -10.64 6.77 5.19
C LEU A 48 -10.80 5.25 5.16
N ALA A 49 -9.66 4.54 5.12
CA ALA A 49 -9.63 3.08 5.08
C ALA A 49 -8.27 2.55 5.58
N SER A 50 -8.28 1.32 6.08
CA SER A 50 -7.07 0.57 6.41
C SER A 50 -7.21 -0.88 5.93
N THR A 51 -6.12 -1.47 5.46
CA THR A 51 -6.01 -2.91 5.20
C THR A 51 -4.81 -3.49 5.90
N GLU A 52 -4.90 -4.77 6.24
CA GLU A 52 -3.84 -5.53 6.91
C GLU A 52 -3.69 -6.87 6.19
N ALA A 53 -2.45 -7.31 6.00
CA ALA A 53 -2.12 -8.61 5.44
C ALA A 53 -0.87 -9.19 6.12
N GLN A 54 -0.78 -10.51 6.18
CA GLN A 54 0.36 -11.21 6.76
C GLN A 54 1.08 -12.05 5.71
N ALA A 55 2.41 -12.09 5.79
CA ALA A 55 3.25 -13.00 5.03
C ALA A 55 4.07 -13.87 6.01
N ASN A 56 4.17 -15.17 5.71
CA ASN A 56 4.90 -16.11 6.56
C ASN A 56 6.42 -15.94 6.47
N ASP A 57 6.90 -15.39 5.36
CA ASP A 57 8.31 -15.17 5.08
C ASP A 57 8.47 -14.02 4.09
N LYS A 58 9.73 -13.68 3.79
CA LYS A 58 10.07 -12.54 2.94
C LYS A 58 9.64 -12.73 1.48
N SER A 59 9.60 -13.96 0.97
CA SER A 59 9.20 -14.25 -0.41
C SER A 59 7.71 -14.05 -0.67
N HIS A 60 6.88 -14.12 0.37
CA HIS A 60 5.43 -13.92 0.26
C HIS A 60 4.99 -12.47 0.54
N VAL A 61 5.93 -11.55 0.79
CA VAL A 61 5.62 -10.15 1.11
C VAL A 61 4.92 -9.44 -0.05
N LEU A 62 5.34 -9.70 -1.30
CA LEU A 62 4.75 -9.04 -2.48
C LEU A 62 3.31 -9.51 -2.74
N ASP A 63 3.04 -10.81 -2.62
CA ASP A 63 1.69 -11.36 -2.71
C ASP A 63 0.76 -10.78 -1.63
N ALA A 64 1.24 -10.73 -0.37
CA ALA A 64 0.48 -10.14 0.72
C ALA A 64 0.21 -8.64 0.50
N LEU A 65 1.19 -7.90 -0.02
CA LEU A 65 1.04 -6.48 -0.36
C LEU A 65 0.03 -6.29 -1.51
N GLY A 66 0.10 -7.13 -2.54
CA GLY A 66 -0.84 -7.11 -3.66
C GLY A 66 -2.27 -7.29 -3.18
N LYS A 67 -2.52 -8.28 -2.31
CA LYS A 67 -3.83 -8.50 -1.66
C LYS A 67 -4.28 -7.28 -0.86
N ALA A 68 -3.41 -6.73 0.00
CA ALA A 68 -3.73 -5.55 0.79
C ALA A 68 -4.09 -4.34 -0.09
N ALA A 69 -3.43 -4.17 -1.24
CA ALA A 69 -3.69 -3.12 -2.20
C ALA A 69 -5.03 -3.32 -2.95
N SER A 70 -5.34 -4.54 -3.40
CA SER A 70 -6.64 -4.85 -4.02
C SER A 70 -7.81 -4.58 -3.06
N GLU A 71 -7.66 -4.98 -1.80
CA GLU A 71 -8.63 -4.71 -0.73
C GLU A 71 -8.78 -3.20 -0.47
N MET A 72 -7.67 -2.45 -0.48
CA MET A 72 -7.69 -1.00 -0.28
C MET A 72 -8.46 -0.29 -1.40
N ARG A 73 -8.19 -0.65 -2.66
CA ARG A 73 -8.90 -0.11 -3.83
C ARG A 73 -10.42 -0.33 -3.72
N ARG A 74 -10.84 -1.52 -3.30
CA ARG A 74 -12.25 -1.82 -3.02
C ARG A 74 -12.83 -0.95 -1.89
N LYS A 75 -12.12 -0.80 -0.77
CA LYS A 75 -12.57 0.04 0.36
C LYS A 75 -12.69 1.52 -0.01
N LEU A 76 -11.88 1.98 -0.96
CA LEU A 76 -11.94 3.34 -1.51
C LEU A 76 -12.99 3.52 -2.62
N GLY A 77 -13.79 2.50 -2.91
CA GLY A 77 -14.93 2.59 -3.82
C GLY A 77 -14.62 2.26 -5.28
N GLU A 78 -13.47 1.68 -5.60
CA GLU A 78 -13.22 1.18 -6.94
C GLU A 78 -14.14 0.00 -7.27
N SER A 79 -14.70 -0.01 -8.48
CA SER A 79 -15.61 -1.08 -8.90
C SER A 79 -14.90 -2.44 -9.01
N LEU A 80 -15.61 -3.53 -8.73
CA LEU A 80 -15.05 -4.88 -8.78
C LEU A 80 -14.48 -5.23 -10.17
N SER A 81 -15.16 -4.81 -11.24
CA SER A 81 -14.72 -5.07 -12.61
C SER A 81 -13.43 -4.33 -12.96
N THR A 82 -13.27 -3.09 -12.49
CA THR A 82 -12.03 -2.31 -12.65
C THR A 82 -10.88 -2.92 -11.86
N VAL A 83 -11.14 -3.33 -10.60
CA VAL A 83 -10.14 -4.01 -9.78
C VAL A 83 -9.67 -5.26 -10.50
N GLN A 84 -10.57 -6.18 -10.87
CA GLN A 84 -10.22 -7.42 -11.57
C GLN A 84 -9.43 -7.17 -12.86
N LYS A 85 -9.83 -6.17 -13.67
CA LYS A 85 -9.16 -5.84 -14.92
C LYS A 85 -7.72 -5.35 -14.73
N PHE A 86 -7.45 -4.64 -13.64
CA PHE A 86 -6.16 -4.00 -13.38
C PHE A 86 -5.44 -4.55 -12.14
N ASN A 87 -5.73 -5.79 -11.75
CA ASN A 87 -5.07 -6.46 -10.62
C ASN A 87 -3.92 -7.36 -11.08
N THR A 88 -3.01 -6.81 -11.89
CA THR A 88 -1.79 -7.54 -12.27
C THR A 88 -0.96 -7.83 -11.01
N PRO A 89 -0.54 -9.09 -10.76
CA PRO A 89 0.32 -9.43 -9.63
C PRO A 89 1.60 -8.59 -9.61
N LEU A 90 2.02 -8.14 -8.43
CA LEU A 90 3.17 -7.25 -8.29
C LEU A 90 4.46 -7.89 -8.79
N GLU A 91 4.60 -9.21 -8.62
CA GLU A 91 5.72 -10.01 -9.07
C GLU A 91 5.85 -10.02 -10.59
N GLN A 92 4.73 -9.90 -11.31
CA GLN A 92 4.69 -9.81 -12.77
C GLN A 92 4.91 -8.38 -13.27
N ALA A 93 4.47 -7.38 -12.49
CA ALA A 93 4.63 -5.96 -12.83
C ALA A 93 6.04 -5.43 -12.51
N THR A 94 6.74 -6.04 -11.55
CA THR A 94 8.04 -5.60 -11.07
C THR A 94 9.06 -6.74 -11.09
N THR A 95 9.11 -7.54 -10.02
CA THR A 95 10.02 -8.68 -9.81
C THR A 95 9.48 -9.55 -8.67
N PRO A 96 9.68 -10.87 -8.67
CA PRO A 96 9.24 -11.75 -7.58
C PRO A 96 10.11 -11.64 -6.30
N SER A 97 11.26 -10.97 -6.35
CA SER A 97 12.15 -10.80 -5.18
C SER A 97 11.99 -9.43 -4.55
N LEU A 98 11.75 -9.40 -3.24
CA LEU A 98 11.67 -8.15 -2.49
C LEU A 98 13.02 -7.40 -2.50
N GLU A 99 14.13 -8.12 -2.47
CA GLU A 99 15.48 -7.56 -2.59
C GLU A 99 15.67 -6.90 -3.95
N ALA A 100 15.24 -7.57 -5.02
CA ALA A 100 15.29 -7.01 -6.36
C ALA A 100 14.40 -5.78 -6.49
N LEU A 101 13.22 -5.77 -5.85
CA LEU A 101 12.37 -4.58 -5.83
C LEU A 101 13.01 -3.40 -5.08
N GLN A 102 13.74 -3.68 -3.99
CA GLN A 102 14.43 -2.64 -3.21
C GLN A 102 15.65 -2.04 -3.94
N ALA A 103 16.23 -2.76 -4.90
CA ALA A 103 17.42 -2.33 -5.62
C ALA A 103 17.14 -1.32 -6.76
N TYR A 104 15.86 -1.10 -7.10
CA TYR A 104 15.38 -0.11 -8.07
C TYR A 104 14.73 1.08 -7.38
#